data_AF-A0A2J8A0K0-F1
#
_entry.id   AF-A0A2J8A0K0-F1
#
_cell.length_a   1.000
_cell.length_b   1.000
_cell.length_c   1.000
_cell.angle_alpha   90.00
_cell.angle_beta   90.00
_cell.angle_gamma   90.00
#
_symmetry.space_group_name_H-M   'P 1'
#
loop_
_entity.id
_entity.type
_entity.pdbx_description
1 polymer ?
#
loop_
_entity_poly.entity_id
_entity_poly.type
_entity_poly.pdbx_seq_one_letter_code
_entity_poly.pdbx_strand_id
1 'polypeptide(L)'
;MTSLDYHAAVEEIGQAARYLLSTGSPKVAITGGCMGGAVAFAAAQHVPELAAAAPFYGTPAREMPWIRLEEIKIPVQYHTGQLDAIRGFSDPHTARVITKRMRDAGCDIETHIYERTPHSFLNALTPEGVAFLDRWGYGVPPPEQVALAFSRLIAFLKKHLL
;
A
#
# COMPACT_ATOMS: atom_id res chain seq x y z
N MET A 1 2.26 5.28 -16.49
CA MET A 1 3.32 4.92 -15.51
C MET A 1 4.40 4.10 -16.23
N THR A 2 5.08 4.69 -17.22
CA THR A 2 5.88 3.90 -18.21
C THR A 2 7.39 4.11 -18.12
N SER A 3 7.88 5.00 -17.25
CA SER A 3 9.32 5.30 -17.12
C SER A 3 10.01 4.65 -15.93
N LEU A 4 9.26 4.06 -15.00
CA LEU A 4 9.82 3.36 -13.85
C LEU A 4 10.10 1.90 -14.23
N ASP A 5 11.35 1.46 -14.01
CA ASP A 5 11.67 0.04 -14.02
C ASP A 5 11.24 -0.60 -12.70
N TYR A 6 10.11 -1.31 -12.75
CA TYR A 6 9.53 -1.96 -11.57
C TYR A 6 10.37 -3.12 -11.04
N HIS A 7 11.15 -3.80 -11.89
CA HIS A 7 12.04 -4.87 -11.43
C HIS A 7 13.20 -4.27 -10.64
N ALA A 8 13.83 -3.24 -11.19
CA ALA A 8 14.88 -2.49 -10.50
C ALA A 8 14.36 -1.89 -9.18
N ALA A 9 13.16 -1.30 -9.18
CA ALA A 9 12.56 -0.75 -7.96
C ALA A 9 12.36 -1.80 -6.86
N VAL A 10 11.88 -3.01 -7.20
CA VAL A 10 11.73 -4.11 -6.24
C VAL A 10 13.09 -4.60 -5.74
N GLU A 11 14.10 -4.67 -6.60
CA GLU A 11 15.46 -5.02 -6.21
C GLU A 11 16.07 -4.01 -5.24
N GLU A 12 15.95 -2.71 -5.54
CA GLU A 12 16.43 -1.62 -4.69
C GLU A 12 15.73 -1.62 -3.32
N ILE A 13 14.44 -1.93 -3.27
CA ILE A 13 13.72 -2.12 -2.00
C ILE A 13 14.32 -3.27 -1.19
N GLY A 14 14.68 -4.38 -1.85
CA GLY A 14 15.36 -5.48 -1.19
C GLY A 14 16.73 -5.08 -0.64
N GLN A 15 17.50 -4.28 -1.39
CA GLN A 15 18.77 -3.74 -0.91
C GLN A 15 18.58 -2.82 0.30
N ALA A 16 17.56 -1.95 0.28
CA ALA A 16 17.21 -1.08 1.40
C ALA A 16 16.77 -1.88 2.64
N ALA A 17 15.97 -2.94 2.46
CA ALA A 17 15.56 -3.83 3.55
C ALA A 17 16.77 -4.54 4.18
N ARG A 18 17.67 -5.10 3.37
CA ARG A 18 18.92 -5.70 3.86
C ARG A 18 19.79 -4.70 4.61
N TYR A 19 19.89 -3.47 4.11
CA TYR A 19 20.63 -2.42 4.77
C TYR A 19 20.07 -2.16 6.18
N LEU A 20 18.76 -1.93 6.30
CA LEU A 20 18.08 -1.69 7.58
C LEU A 20 18.28 -2.84 8.58
N LEU A 21 18.18 -4.09 8.11
CA LEU A 21 18.46 -5.28 8.93
C LEU A 21 19.92 -5.31 9.40
N SER A 22 20.87 -5.07 8.50
CA SER A 22 22.30 -5.06 8.81
C SER A 22 22.72 -3.96 9.78
N THR A 23 21.98 -2.85 9.83
CA THR A 23 22.23 -1.71 10.72
C THR A 23 21.43 -1.77 12.03
N GLY A 24 20.78 -2.91 12.33
CA GLY A 24 20.19 -3.18 13.64
C GLY A 24 18.67 -3.18 13.72
N SER A 25 17.95 -3.06 12.60
CA SER A 25 16.49 -3.27 12.61
C SER A 25 16.19 -4.77 12.78
N PRO A 26 15.35 -5.19 13.74
CA PRO A 26 15.04 -6.61 13.93
C PRO A 26 14.14 -7.17 12.82
N LYS A 27 13.30 -6.33 12.23
CA LYS A 27 12.36 -6.64 11.14
C LYS A 27 12.15 -5.38 10.30
N VAL A 28 11.76 -5.54 9.04
CA VAL A 28 11.45 -4.44 8.11
C VAL A 28 10.06 -4.65 7.53
N ALA A 29 9.29 -3.57 7.38
CA ALA A 29 8.03 -3.58 6.63
C ALA A 29 8.07 -2.49 5.54
N ILE A 30 7.19 -2.63 4.56
CA ILE A 30 7.02 -1.63 3.49
C ILE A 30 5.63 -0.98 3.55
N THR A 31 5.58 0.32 3.24
CA THR A 31 4.34 1.03 2.92
C THR A 31 4.60 1.98 1.75
N GLY A 32 3.55 2.37 1.03
CA GLY A 32 3.65 3.29 -0.08
C GLY A 32 2.27 3.69 -0.59
N GLY A 33 2.14 4.92 -1.09
CA GLY A 33 0.90 5.46 -1.63
C GLY A 33 0.87 5.49 -3.16
N CYS A 34 -0.31 5.30 -3.76
CA CYS A 34 -0.53 5.37 -5.21
C CYS A 34 0.38 4.35 -5.93
N MET A 35 1.26 4.78 -6.84
CA MET A 35 2.28 3.92 -7.46
C MET A 35 3.13 3.21 -6.40
N GLY A 36 3.47 3.87 -5.29
CA GLY A 36 4.18 3.25 -4.18
C GLY A 36 3.39 2.12 -3.51
N GLY A 37 2.06 2.15 -3.54
CA GLY A 37 1.21 1.06 -3.07
C GLY A 37 1.29 -0.17 -3.98
N ALA A 38 1.28 0.06 -5.30
CA ALA A 38 1.49 -1.01 -6.28
C ALA A 38 2.88 -1.66 -6.12
N VAL A 39 3.92 -0.84 -5.95
CA VAL A 39 5.29 -1.30 -5.70
C VAL A 39 5.39 -2.02 -4.35
N ALA A 40 4.71 -1.56 -3.30
CA ALA A 40 4.68 -2.23 -2.00
C ALA A 40 4.09 -3.64 -2.08
N PHE A 41 3.01 -3.84 -2.85
CA PHE A 41 2.48 -5.18 -3.13
C PHE A 41 3.48 -6.07 -3.86
N ALA A 42 4.18 -5.53 -4.87
CA ALA A 42 5.18 -6.28 -5.61
C ALA A 42 6.38 -6.68 -4.75
N ALA A 43 6.86 -5.76 -3.93
CA ALA A 43 7.91 -6.03 -2.97
C ALA A 43 7.46 -7.07 -1.93
N ALA A 44 6.20 -7.02 -1.47
CA ALA A 44 5.66 -8.03 -0.55
C ALA A 44 5.69 -9.46 -1.10
N GLN A 45 5.64 -9.63 -2.42
CA GLN A 45 5.78 -10.95 -3.05
C GLN A 45 7.25 -11.37 -3.22
N HIS A 46 8.13 -10.44 -3.59
CA HIS A 46 9.46 -10.76 -4.11
C HIS A 46 10.64 -10.43 -3.19
N VAL A 47 10.43 -9.65 -2.14
CA VAL A 47 11.49 -9.25 -1.20
C VAL A 47 11.36 -10.09 0.08
N PRO A 48 12.17 -11.15 0.25
CA PRO A 48 12.08 -12.05 1.40
C PRO A 48 12.47 -11.40 2.73
N GLU A 49 13.17 -10.27 2.71
CA GLU A 49 13.56 -9.51 3.89
C GLU A 49 12.40 -8.75 4.58
N LEU A 50 11.26 -8.60 3.90
CA LEU A 50 10.10 -7.91 4.45
C LEU A 50 9.29 -8.84 5.36
N ALA A 51 8.91 -8.33 6.53
CA ALA A 51 8.08 -9.02 7.51
C ALA A 51 6.58 -8.68 7.38
N ALA A 52 6.24 -7.54 6.77
CA ALA A 52 4.86 -7.10 6.54
C ALA A 52 4.79 -6.01 5.45
N ALA A 53 3.60 -5.80 4.88
CA ALA A 53 3.35 -4.72 3.92
C ALA A 53 2.04 -3.98 4.20
N ALA A 54 2.04 -2.66 4.07
CA ALA A 54 0.86 -1.82 4.22
C ALA A 54 0.66 -0.88 3.02
N PRO A 55 0.17 -1.38 1.86
CA PRO A 55 -0.04 -0.56 0.67
C PRO A 55 -1.22 0.41 0.83
N PHE A 56 -1.10 1.61 0.25
CA PHE A 56 -2.13 2.64 0.25
C PHE A 56 -2.55 3.02 -1.17
N TYR A 57 -3.86 2.91 -1.45
CA TYR A 57 -4.58 3.36 -2.66
C TYR A 57 -3.79 3.10 -3.94
N GLY A 58 -3.28 1.88 -4.08
CA GLY A 58 -2.66 1.39 -5.30
C GLY A 58 -2.45 -0.11 -5.23
N THR A 59 -2.71 -0.78 -6.34
CA THR A 59 -2.52 -2.22 -6.53
C THR A 59 -1.64 -2.44 -7.76
N PRO A 60 -1.02 -3.62 -7.94
CA PRO A 60 -0.23 -3.90 -9.14
C PRO A 60 -0.98 -3.52 -10.42
N ALA A 61 -0.36 -2.65 -11.22
CA ALA A 61 -0.94 -2.13 -12.45
C ALA A 61 -0.73 -3.10 -13.63
N ARG A 62 -1.27 -2.76 -14.80
CA ARG A 62 -1.13 -3.59 -16.02
C ARG A 62 0.33 -3.79 -16.42
N GLU A 63 1.19 -2.85 -16.07
CA GLU A 63 2.62 -2.89 -16.30
C GLU A 63 3.34 -3.91 -15.41
N MET A 64 2.68 -4.53 -14.43
CA MET A 64 3.27 -5.52 -13.51
C MET A 64 2.64 -6.93 -13.65
N PRO A 65 2.51 -7.51 -14.87
CA PRO A 65 1.84 -8.79 -15.09
C PRO A 65 2.56 -10.01 -14.47
N TRP A 66 3.76 -9.85 -13.90
CA TRP A 66 4.49 -10.90 -13.19
C TRP A 66 4.08 -11.00 -11.70
N ILE A 67 3.32 -10.04 -11.18
CA ILE A 67 2.85 -10.08 -9.79
C ILE A 67 1.67 -11.03 -9.65
N ARG A 68 1.73 -11.91 -8.65
CA ARG A 68 0.70 -12.87 -8.24
C ARG A 68 0.40 -12.60 -6.77
N LEU A 69 -0.64 -11.79 -6.52
CA LEU A 69 -0.97 -11.35 -5.15
C LEU A 69 -1.29 -12.53 -4.22
N GLU A 70 -1.87 -13.59 -4.77
CA GLU A 70 -2.15 -14.88 -4.12
C GLU A 70 -0.90 -15.65 -3.67
N GLU A 71 0.29 -15.26 -4.13
CA GLU A 71 1.55 -15.88 -3.72
C GLU A 71 2.24 -15.15 -2.55
N ILE A 72 1.73 -13.98 -2.14
CA ILE A 72 2.29 -13.21 -1.02
C ILE A 72 2.19 -14.03 0.28
N LYS A 73 3.32 -14.16 0.98
CA LYS A 73 3.46 -14.98 2.21
C LYS A 73 3.55 -14.18 3.50
N ILE A 74 3.61 -12.84 3.41
CA ILE A 74 3.69 -11.95 4.56
C ILE A 74 2.35 -11.27 4.83
N PRO A 75 2.06 -10.83 6.06
CA PRO A 75 0.87 -10.06 6.38
C PRO A 75 0.77 -8.78 5.55
N VAL A 76 -0.45 -8.50 5.06
CA VAL A 76 -0.77 -7.29 4.28
C VAL A 76 -1.93 -6.53 4.91
N GLN A 77 -1.76 -5.21 5.11
CA GLN A 77 -2.86 -4.30 5.45
C GLN A 77 -3.06 -3.29 4.32
N TYR A 78 -4.07 -3.52 3.48
CA TYR A 78 -4.38 -2.66 2.34
C TYR A 78 -5.37 -1.55 2.71
N HIS A 79 -5.11 -0.34 2.24
CA HIS A 79 -5.90 0.84 2.54
C HIS A 79 -6.37 1.53 1.26
N THR A 80 -7.67 1.80 1.11
CA THR A 80 -8.17 2.63 -0.01
C THR A 80 -9.36 3.50 0.38
N GLY A 81 -9.68 4.51 -0.44
CA GLY A 81 -10.81 5.41 -0.23
C GLY A 81 -12.09 4.95 -0.96
N GLN A 82 -13.26 5.17 -0.35
CA GLN A 82 -14.56 4.85 -0.95
C GLN A 82 -14.86 5.66 -2.23
N LEU A 83 -14.32 6.87 -2.32
CA LEU A 83 -14.50 7.77 -3.47
C LEU A 83 -13.35 7.67 -4.48
N ASP A 84 -12.42 6.74 -4.29
CA ASP A 84 -11.34 6.51 -5.23
C ASP A 84 -11.91 5.96 -6.55
N ALA A 85 -11.74 6.73 -7.63
CA ALA A 85 -12.35 6.45 -8.92
C ALA A 85 -11.42 5.75 -9.91
N ILE A 86 -10.17 5.43 -9.53
CA ILE A 86 -9.18 4.85 -10.46
C ILE A 86 -9.45 3.34 -10.61
N ARG A 87 -10.26 3.02 -11.62
CA ARG A 87 -10.72 1.66 -11.92
C ARG A 87 -9.56 0.72 -12.22
N GLY A 88 -9.60 -0.47 -11.63
CA GLY A 88 -8.58 -1.51 -11.83
C GLY A 88 -7.27 -1.25 -11.08
N PHE A 89 -7.22 -0.23 -10.21
CA PHE A 89 -6.00 0.16 -9.52
C PHE A 89 -6.22 0.48 -8.03
N SER A 90 -7.15 1.37 -7.70
CA SER A 90 -7.37 1.78 -6.31
C SER A 90 -8.85 1.91 -5.94
N ASP A 91 -9.76 1.73 -6.91
CA ASP A 91 -11.18 1.82 -6.64
C ASP A 91 -11.69 0.70 -5.70
N PRO A 92 -12.78 0.94 -4.94
CA PRO A 92 -13.30 -0.04 -3.98
C PRO A 92 -13.72 -1.38 -4.55
N HIS A 93 -14.06 -1.48 -5.84
CA HIS A 93 -14.36 -2.78 -6.45
C HIS A 93 -13.08 -3.61 -6.60
N THR A 94 -12.04 -3.01 -7.17
CA THR A 94 -10.72 -3.64 -7.32
C THR A 94 -10.16 -4.10 -5.97
N ALA A 95 -10.25 -3.24 -4.95
CA ALA A 95 -9.85 -3.58 -3.59
C ALA A 95 -10.52 -4.86 -3.09
N ARG A 96 -11.86 -4.93 -3.17
CA ARG A 96 -12.63 -6.11 -2.71
C ARG A 96 -12.29 -7.37 -3.51
N VAL A 97 -12.10 -7.26 -4.82
CA VAL A 97 -11.73 -8.39 -5.68
C VAL A 97 -10.38 -8.96 -5.26
N ILE A 98 -9.38 -8.10 -5.07
CA ILE A 98 -8.03 -8.51 -4.65
C ILE A 98 -8.06 -9.11 -3.24
N THR A 99 -8.73 -8.45 -2.28
CA THR A 99 -8.86 -8.97 -0.91
C THR A 99 -9.47 -10.37 -0.92
N LYS A 100 -10.56 -10.57 -1.69
CA LYS A 100 -11.19 -11.88 -1.80
C LYS A 100 -10.23 -12.90 -2.40
N ARG A 101 -9.60 -12.59 -3.53
CA ARG A 101 -8.66 -13.50 -4.23
C ARG A 101 -7.52 -13.95 -3.31
N MET A 102 -6.91 -13.00 -2.59
CA MET A 102 -5.83 -13.30 -1.64
C MET A 102 -6.32 -14.16 -0.47
N ARG A 103 -7.50 -13.86 0.10
CA ARG A 103 -8.07 -14.67 1.19
C ARG A 103 -8.42 -16.09 0.74
N ASP A 104 -9.00 -16.26 -0.45
CA ASP A 104 -9.32 -17.57 -1.01
C ASP A 104 -8.04 -18.42 -1.21
N ALA A 105 -6.90 -17.77 -1.45
CA ALA A 105 -5.58 -18.41 -1.54
C ALA A 105 -4.87 -18.62 -0.18
N GLY A 106 -5.49 -18.22 0.93
CA GLY A 106 -4.94 -18.37 2.28
C GLY A 106 -3.94 -17.29 2.70
N CYS A 107 -3.82 -16.17 1.98
CA CYS A 107 -2.97 -15.05 2.38
C CYS A 107 -3.55 -14.31 3.60
N ASP A 108 -2.67 -13.80 4.46
CA ASP A 108 -3.04 -12.90 5.56
C ASP A 108 -3.21 -11.46 5.03
N ILE A 109 -4.45 -11.11 4.67
CA ILE A 109 -4.81 -9.77 4.21
C ILE A 109 -5.99 -9.16 4.99
N GLU A 110 -5.72 -7.98 5.53
CA GLU A 110 -6.70 -7.03 6.03
C GLU A 110 -6.88 -5.90 5.00
N THR A 111 -8.10 -5.44 4.79
CA THR A 111 -8.37 -4.35 3.85
C THR A 111 -9.37 -3.36 4.44
N HIS A 112 -9.03 -2.08 4.36
CA HIS A 112 -9.84 -0.98 4.85
C HIS A 112 -10.24 -0.05 3.71
N ILE A 113 -11.55 0.16 3.55
CA ILE A 113 -12.12 1.14 2.63
C ILE A 113 -12.69 2.29 3.47
N TYR A 114 -12.13 3.48 3.34
CA TYR A 114 -12.47 4.65 4.17
C TYR A 114 -13.60 5.46 3.55
N GLU A 115 -14.62 5.77 4.35
CA GLU A 115 -15.81 6.48 3.86
C GLU A 115 -15.49 7.89 3.40
N ARG A 116 -16.18 8.34 2.34
CA ARG A 116 -16.06 9.71 1.78
C ARG A 116 -14.61 10.14 1.47
N THR A 117 -13.71 9.18 1.31
CA THR A 117 -12.27 9.41 1.19
C THR A 117 -11.85 9.20 -0.27
N PRO A 118 -11.14 10.16 -0.89
CA PRO A 118 -10.71 10.07 -2.28
C PRO A 118 -9.36 9.34 -2.43
N HIS A 119 -8.88 9.27 -3.66
CA HIS A 119 -7.51 8.85 -3.95
C HIS A 119 -6.48 9.73 -3.24
N SER A 120 -5.33 9.17 -2.86
CA SER A 120 -4.22 9.91 -2.23
C SER A 120 -4.53 10.57 -0.88
N PHE A 121 -5.60 10.15 -0.20
CA PHE A 121 -6.09 10.79 1.01
C PHE A 121 -5.09 10.89 2.18
N LEU A 122 -4.12 9.99 2.29
CA LEU A 122 -3.14 10.02 3.38
C LEU A 122 -2.23 11.26 3.31
N ASN A 123 -2.13 11.91 2.14
CA ASN A 123 -1.43 13.19 1.99
C ASN A 123 -2.05 14.29 2.86
N ALA A 124 -3.33 14.19 3.24
CA ALA A 124 -3.97 15.15 4.13
C ALA A 124 -3.44 15.12 5.58
N LEU A 125 -2.42 14.29 5.89
CA LEU A 125 -1.66 14.38 7.13
C LEU A 125 -0.87 15.68 7.28
N THR A 126 -0.57 16.38 6.17
CA THR A 126 0.12 17.67 6.21
C THR A 126 -0.67 18.76 5.46
N PRO A 127 -0.52 20.04 5.84
CA PRO A 127 -1.14 21.15 5.11
C PRO A 127 -0.76 21.19 3.62
N GLU A 128 0.49 20.87 3.29
CA GLU A 128 0.98 20.82 1.90
C GLU A 128 0.28 19.72 1.11
N GLY A 129 0.04 18.57 1.73
CA GLY A 129 -0.68 17.48 1.08
C GLY A 129 -2.16 17.78 0.90
N VAL A 130 -2.80 18.54 1.80
CA VAL A 130 -4.15 19.06 1.57
C VAL A 130 -4.17 19.99 0.35
N ALA A 131 -3.21 20.91 0.23
CA ALA A 131 -3.09 21.78 -0.93
C ALA A 131 -2.84 21.01 -2.24
N PHE A 132 -2.09 19.90 -2.17
CA PHE A 132 -1.93 18.98 -3.30
C PHE A 132 -3.26 18.35 -3.70
N LEU A 133 -4.03 17.82 -2.76
CA LEU A 133 -5.32 17.16 -3.05
C LEU A 133 -6.32 18.13 -3.71
N ASP A 134 -6.35 19.38 -3.25
CA ASP A 134 -7.16 20.46 -3.84
C ASP A 134 -6.71 20.76 -5.28
N ARG A 135 -5.40 20.97 -5.50
CA ARG A 135 -4.83 21.24 -6.83
C ARG A 135 -5.16 20.16 -7.86
N TRP A 136 -5.17 18.90 -7.42
CA TRP A 136 -5.44 17.74 -8.29
C TRP A 136 -6.92 17.37 -8.36
N GLY A 137 -7.81 18.10 -7.68
CA GLY A 137 -9.25 17.89 -7.73
C GLY A 137 -9.69 16.55 -7.14
N TYR A 138 -8.88 15.91 -6.28
CA TYR A 138 -9.27 14.68 -5.60
C TYR A 138 -10.28 14.94 -4.47
N GLY A 139 -10.30 16.16 -3.95
CA GLY A 139 -11.16 16.56 -2.84
C GLY A 139 -10.51 16.36 -1.48
N VAL A 140 -11.13 16.91 -0.45
CA VAL A 140 -10.61 16.89 0.93
C VAL A 140 -11.20 15.68 1.68
N PRO A 141 -10.37 14.74 2.16
CA PRO A 141 -10.85 13.61 2.95
C PRO A 141 -11.34 14.08 4.32
N PRO A 142 -12.28 13.34 4.95
CA PRO A 142 -12.61 13.57 6.34
C PRO A 142 -11.38 13.34 7.23
N PRO A 143 -10.97 14.30 8.08
CA PRO A 143 -9.74 14.19 8.86
C PRO A 143 -9.74 13.01 9.83
N GLU A 144 -10.91 12.60 10.33
CA GLU A 144 -11.07 11.41 11.17
C GLU A 144 -10.74 10.11 10.43
N GLN A 145 -11.02 10.04 9.12
CA GLN A 145 -10.68 8.87 8.29
C GLN A 145 -9.17 8.80 8.02
N VAL A 146 -8.54 9.96 7.80
CA VAL A 146 -7.08 10.06 7.65
C VAL A 146 -6.37 9.63 8.93
N ALA A 147 -6.81 10.16 10.08
CA ALA A 147 -6.28 9.78 11.38
C ALA A 147 -6.50 8.29 11.69
N LEU A 148 -7.69 7.76 11.39
CA LEU A 148 -7.99 6.33 11.54
C LEU A 148 -7.05 5.48 10.69
N ALA A 149 -6.83 5.85 9.43
CA ALA A 149 -5.95 5.10 8.54
C ALA A 149 -4.50 5.08 9.03
N PHE A 150 -3.99 6.23 9.47
CA PHE A 150 -2.66 6.31 10.05
C PHE A 150 -2.56 5.49 11.35
N SER A 151 -3.57 5.54 12.21
CA SER A 151 -3.59 4.76 13.46
C SER A 151 -3.55 3.24 13.20
N ARG A 152 -4.27 2.76 12.17
CA ARG A 152 -4.28 1.35 11.74
C ARG A 152 -2.91 0.93 11.22
N LEU A 153 -2.29 1.75 10.38
CA LEU A 153 -0.92 1.52 9.92
C LEU A 153 0.04 1.36 11.11
N ILE A 154 0.02 2.29 12.07
CA ILE A 154 0.90 2.22 13.24
C ILE A 154 0.61 0.96 14.09
N ALA A 155 -0.66 0.62 14.30
CA ALA A 155 -1.04 -0.58 15.05
C ALA A 155 -0.57 -1.87 14.34
N PHE A 156 -0.71 -1.93 13.02
CA PHE A 156 -0.23 -3.01 12.17
C PHE A 156 1.29 -3.16 12.25
N LEU A 157 2.03 -2.06 12.09
CA LEU A 157 3.49 -2.07 12.20
C LEU A 157 3.94 -2.53 13.59
N LYS A 158 3.31 -2.05 14.68
CA LYS A 158 3.59 -2.52 16.03
C LYS A 158 3.36 -4.02 16.20
N LYS A 159 2.27 -4.55 15.64
CA LYS A 159 1.93 -5.98 15.73
C LYS A 159 2.96 -6.87 15.03
N HIS A 160 3.50 -6.42 13.90
CA HIS A 160 4.32 -7.27 13.03
C HIS A 160 5.82 -7.02 13.15
N LEU A 161 6.25 -5.82 13.57
CA LEU A 161 7.66 -5.46 13.69
C LEU A 161 8.24 -5.55 15.10
N LEU A 162 7.39 -5.55 16.13
CA LEU A 162 7.83 -5.76 17.52
C LEU A 162 7.75 -7.24 17.92
#